data_AF-A0AAV0LK19-F1
#
_entry.id   AF-A0AAV0LK19-F1
#
_cell.length_a   1.000
_cell.length_b   1.000
_cell.length_c   1.000
_cell.angle_alpha   90.00
_cell.angle_beta   90.00
_cell.angle_gamma   90.00
#
_symmetry.space_group_name_H-M   'P 1'
#
loop_
_entity.id
_entity.type
_entity.pdbx_description
1 polymer ?
#
loop_
_entity_poly.entity_id
_entity_poly.type
_entity_poly.pdbx_seq_one_letter_code
_entity_poly.pdbx_strand_id
1 'polypeptide(L)'
;TGEGAINISNQTRLPNQVFVVVWCATKFPSTAPLRLLSLTTPAAHYLSIHLFSSLIFLPRSRSGTMARKKIREYDSKRLLKEHFKRLSGYDLPIKSAQVKESTDVMALAEQEPWLLSEKLVVKPDMLFGKRGKSGLVALNLDLAQVASFVKERLGKEVEMGGCKGPITTFIVEPFIPHQQEFYLNIVSDRLGCSVSFSECGGIDIEENWDKVKTIFVPTGEALTSQVSAPLIATLPLEVKMSHECSIWVFDTRLWDLDFTFLEMNPFTLVDGKPYPLDMRGELDDTAAFKNFKKWGDIEFPLPFGRVMSATESFIHTLDEKTSASLKFTVLNPKGRIWTMVAGGGASVIYADTVGDLGYASELGNYAEYSGAPNEEEVLQYARVVIDCATSDPDGRKRALVVGGGIANFTDVAATFNGIIRALKEKESKLKAARMHIFVRRGGPNYQKGLARMRALGEEIGIPLEVYGPEATMTGICKQAIECISAAA
;
A
#
# COMPACT_ATOMS: atom_id res chain seq x y z
N THR A 1 40.38 31.44 -15.13
CA THR A 1 41.85 31.31 -15.14
C THR A 1 42.21 30.06 -14.38
N GLY A 2 42.82 29.08 -15.06
CA GLY A 2 43.24 27.80 -14.46
C GLY A 2 42.66 26.59 -15.17
N GLU A 3 43.17 26.33 -16.38
CA GLU A 3 42.97 25.09 -17.12
C GLU A 3 43.63 23.91 -16.39
N GLY A 4 42.97 22.76 -16.43
CA GLY A 4 43.52 21.47 -16.02
C GLY A 4 43.02 20.40 -16.98
N ALA A 5 43.57 20.39 -18.20
CA ALA A 5 43.32 19.36 -19.19
C ALA A 5 44.04 18.07 -18.77
N ILE A 6 43.30 16.97 -18.64
CA ILE A 6 43.87 15.62 -18.78
C ILE A 6 43.20 14.98 -20.00
N ASN A 7 43.99 14.93 -21.07
CA ASN A 7 43.71 14.27 -22.31
C ASN A 7 44.17 12.81 -22.18
N ILE A 8 43.27 11.83 -22.31
CA ILE A 8 43.64 10.43 -22.53
C ILE A 8 42.83 9.90 -23.70
N SER A 9 43.43 9.98 -24.88
CA SER A 9 43.10 9.18 -26.06
C SER A 9 43.91 7.88 -26.03
N ASN A 10 43.27 6.73 -25.88
CA ASN A 10 43.36 5.60 -26.82
C ASN A 10 42.76 4.30 -26.26
N GLN A 11 41.74 3.84 -26.98
CA GLN A 11 41.37 2.46 -27.29
C GLN A 11 41.92 1.32 -26.42
N THR A 12 40.99 0.64 -25.74
CA THR A 12 40.93 -0.84 -25.74
C THR A 12 39.46 -1.24 -25.61
N ARG A 13 38.95 -1.98 -26.61
CA ARG A 13 37.61 -2.55 -26.62
C ARG A 13 37.56 -3.71 -25.63
N LEU A 14 36.60 -3.68 -24.70
CA LEU A 14 36.10 -4.86 -23.99
C LEU A 14 34.58 -4.95 -24.21
N PRO A 15 34.04 -6.11 -24.63
CA PRO A 15 32.61 -6.29 -24.82
C PRO A 15 31.93 -6.63 -23.49
N ASN A 16 30.64 -6.30 -23.39
CA ASN A 16 29.69 -6.65 -22.32
C ASN A 16 29.81 -5.85 -21.02
N GLN A 17 29.29 -4.62 -21.05
CA GLN A 17 28.66 -4.04 -19.86
C GLN A 17 27.15 -4.15 -20.00
N VAL A 18 26.55 -4.91 -19.08
CA VAL A 18 25.11 -5.00 -18.87
C VAL A 18 24.65 -3.66 -18.31
N PHE A 19 23.91 -2.88 -19.11
CA PHE A 19 23.21 -1.71 -18.62
C PHE A 19 21.98 -2.16 -17.84
N VAL A 20 22.05 -2.09 -16.51
CA VAL A 20 20.86 -2.15 -15.66
C VAL A 20 20.15 -0.80 -15.78
N VAL A 21 19.15 -0.73 -16.65
CA VAL A 21 18.26 0.45 -16.72
C VAL A 21 17.24 0.31 -15.59
N VAL A 22 17.53 0.94 -14.45
CA VAL A 22 16.51 1.22 -13.42
C VAL A 22 15.73 2.43 -13.88
N TRP A 23 14.44 2.25 -14.20
CA TRP A 23 13.55 3.35 -14.49
C TRP A 23 13.21 4.07 -13.18
N CYS A 24 13.95 5.14 -12.87
CA CYS A 24 13.59 6.08 -11.82
C CYS A 24 12.98 7.31 -12.50
N ALA A 25 11.69 7.53 -12.31
CA ALA A 25 11.03 8.74 -12.77
C ALA A 25 11.55 9.95 -11.97
N THR A 26 12.58 10.62 -12.50
CA THR A 26 13.09 11.89 -11.97
C THR A 26 12.42 13.05 -12.69
N LYS A 27 11.66 13.86 -11.93
CA LYS A 27 11.30 15.23 -12.34
C LYS A 27 12.50 16.13 -12.14
N PHE A 28 12.91 16.85 -13.18
CA PHE A 28 13.80 18.01 -13.05
C PHE A 28 13.02 19.22 -12.52
N PRO A 29 13.58 20.05 -11.63
CA PRO A 29 12.98 21.31 -11.22
C PRO A 29 13.15 22.37 -12.31
N SER A 30 12.02 22.92 -12.77
CA SER A 30 11.98 24.03 -13.74
C SER A 30 12.21 25.36 -13.01
N THR A 31 13.42 25.92 -13.08
CA THR A 31 13.65 27.36 -12.84
C THR A 31 14.87 27.85 -13.62
N ALA A 32 14.68 28.36 -14.84
CA ALA A 32 15.52 29.38 -15.48
C ALA A 32 14.83 29.91 -16.76
N PRO A 33 14.94 31.22 -17.08
CA PRO A 33 14.12 31.86 -18.10
C PRO A 33 14.66 31.63 -19.52
N LEU A 34 13.79 31.26 -20.45
CA LEU A 34 14.09 31.18 -21.88
C LEU A 34 14.17 32.58 -22.49
N ARG A 35 15.36 32.95 -22.99
CA ARG A 35 15.56 34.07 -23.91
C ARG A 35 14.90 33.73 -25.26
N LEU A 36 14.03 34.62 -25.74
CA LEU A 36 13.50 34.59 -27.10
C LEU A 36 14.65 34.79 -28.10
N LEU A 37 14.76 33.89 -29.07
CA LEU A 37 15.38 34.14 -30.36
C LEU A 37 14.32 33.86 -31.43
N SER A 38 13.92 34.93 -32.10
CA SER A 38 12.91 34.94 -33.16
C SER A 38 13.46 34.30 -34.43
N LEU A 39 12.77 33.29 -34.95
CA LEU A 39 12.83 32.97 -36.37
C LEU A 39 11.40 32.78 -36.88
N THR A 40 11.10 33.58 -37.90
CA THR A 40 9.82 33.79 -38.57
C THR A 40 9.52 32.68 -39.59
N THR A 41 8.28 32.16 -39.61
CA THR A 41 7.34 32.01 -40.77
C THR A 41 6.30 30.88 -40.56
N PRO A 42 5.13 30.92 -41.24
CA PRO A 42 3.84 30.61 -40.59
C PRO A 42 3.06 29.41 -41.17
N ALA A 43 1.93 29.14 -40.49
CA ALA A 43 0.68 28.52 -40.94
C ALA A 43 0.44 27.05 -40.58
N ALA A 44 -0.45 26.81 -39.61
CA ALA A 44 -1.75 26.17 -39.84
C ALA A 44 -2.59 26.17 -38.55
N HIS A 45 -3.90 26.32 -38.71
CA HIS A 45 -4.93 26.58 -37.70
C HIS A 45 -4.97 25.60 -36.52
N TYR A 46 -5.15 26.12 -35.30
CA TYR A 46 -5.69 25.38 -34.17
C TYR A 46 -7.01 25.98 -33.72
N LEU A 47 -8.02 25.11 -33.73
CA LEU A 47 -9.38 25.30 -33.22
C LEU A 47 -9.32 25.56 -31.71
N SER A 48 -9.88 26.68 -31.28
CA SER A 48 -9.99 27.05 -29.87
C SER A 48 -11.15 26.29 -29.23
N ILE A 49 -10.86 25.42 -28.26
CA ILE A 49 -11.86 24.86 -27.36
C ILE A 49 -11.50 25.35 -25.95
N HIS A 50 -12.17 26.42 -25.54
CA HIS A 50 -12.27 26.81 -24.13
C HIS A 50 -13.28 25.89 -23.45
N LEU A 51 -12.84 25.05 -22.52
CA LEU A 51 -13.70 24.36 -21.56
C LEU A 51 -12.98 24.26 -20.20
N PHE A 52 -13.50 25.05 -19.25
CA PHE A 52 -13.60 24.80 -17.81
C PHE A 52 -12.41 24.11 -17.11
N SER A 53 -11.48 24.94 -16.61
CA SER A 53 -10.60 24.57 -15.49
C SER A 53 -11.25 25.04 -14.19
N SER A 54 -12.10 24.20 -13.60
CA SER A 54 -12.58 24.31 -12.23
C SER A 54 -13.29 23.00 -11.86
N LEU A 55 -12.97 22.45 -10.69
CA LEU A 55 -13.37 21.14 -10.17
C LEU A 55 -12.62 19.94 -10.77
N ILE A 56 -11.56 19.52 -10.08
CA ILE A 56 -11.32 18.15 -9.56
C ILE A 56 -9.99 18.25 -8.78
N PHE A 57 -10.07 18.63 -7.51
CA PHE A 57 -9.04 18.31 -6.52
C PHE A 57 -9.52 17.05 -5.79
N LEU A 58 -9.29 15.89 -6.41
CA LEU A 58 -9.37 14.62 -5.70
C LEU A 58 -8.05 14.40 -4.96
N PRO A 59 -8.04 14.05 -3.67
CA PRO A 59 -6.81 13.67 -2.99
C PRO A 59 -6.33 12.36 -3.61
N ARG A 60 -5.20 12.41 -4.33
CA ARG A 60 -4.49 11.22 -4.79
C ARG A 60 -4.06 10.41 -3.57
N SER A 61 -4.77 9.33 -3.28
CA SER A 61 -4.24 8.26 -2.44
C SER A 61 -2.99 7.72 -3.13
N ARG A 62 -1.82 7.97 -2.55
CA ARG A 62 -0.55 7.36 -2.99
C ARG A 62 -0.61 5.86 -2.66
N SER A 63 -1.20 5.09 -3.55
CA SER A 63 -1.03 3.64 -3.62
C SER A 63 0.34 3.35 -4.23
N GLY A 64 1.17 2.56 -3.53
CA GLY A 64 2.31 1.89 -4.17
C GLY A 64 3.69 2.19 -3.60
N THR A 65 3.94 1.81 -2.35
CA THR A 65 5.22 1.19 -1.97
C THR A 65 4.89 0.01 -1.07
N MET A 66 5.01 -1.22 -1.58
CA MET A 66 4.61 -2.45 -0.85
C MET A 66 5.28 -2.61 0.52
N ALA A 67 6.40 -1.91 0.74
CA ALA A 67 7.12 -1.86 2.00
C ALA A 67 6.38 -1.10 3.12
N ARG A 68 5.62 -0.04 2.80
CA ARG A 68 5.00 0.82 3.82
C ARG A 68 3.60 0.33 4.13
N LYS A 69 3.42 -0.26 5.31
CA LYS A 69 2.11 -0.78 5.75
C LYS A 69 1.59 -0.03 6.96
N LYS A 70 0.33 0.41 6.84
CA LYS A 70 -0.43 0.99 7.93
C LYS A 70 -0.64 -0.04 9.03
N ILE A 71 -0.55 0.42 10.26
CA ILE A 71 -0.90 -0.35 11.46
C ILE A 71 -2.05 0.33 12.18
N ARG A 72 -2.73 -0.42 13.04
CA ARG A 72 -3.84 0.10 13.84
C ARG A 72 -3.35 1.17 14.80
N GLU A 73 -4.27 2.02 15.25
CA GLU A 73 -3.98 3.02 16.28
C GLU A 73 -3.50 2.34 17.57
N TYR A 74 -4.16 1.23 17.95
CA TYR A 74 -3.75 0.41 19.10
C TYR A 74 -2.29 -0.03 19.00
N ASP A 75 -1.88 -0.58 17.85
CA ASP A 75 -0.50 -1.05 17.65
C ASP A 75 0.50 0.11 17.66
N SER A 76 0.13 1.26 17.08
CA SER A 76 0.96 2.47 17.11
C SER A 76 1.20 2.94 18.55
N LYS A 77 0.14 2.96 19.38
CA LYS A 77 0.19 3.34 20.80
C LYS A 77 0.97 2.34 21.65
N ARG A 78 0.75 1.03 21.44
CA ARG A 78 1.47 -0.04 22.11
C ARG A 78 2.98 0.04 21.85
N LEU A 79 3.37 0.11 20.58
CA LEU A 79 4.79 0.20 20.19
C LEU A 79 5.45 1.45 20.76
N LEU A 80 4.77 2.60 20.69
CA LEU A 80 5.27 3.84 21.27
C LEU A 80 5.46 3.70 22.78
N LYS A 81 4.45 3.22 23.51
CA LYS A 81 4.52 3.03 24.97
C LYS A 81 5.68 2.13 25.38
N GLU A 82 5.75 0.93 24.81
CA GLU A 82 6.74 -0.09 25.17
C GLU A 82 8.18 0.37 24.86
N HIS A 83 8.38 0.96 23.68
CA HIS A 83 9.72 1.29 23.23
C HIS A 83 10.19 2.68 23.65
N PHE A 84 9.28 3.62 23.92
CA PHE A 84 9.67 4.86 24.57
C PHE A 84 10.28 4.57 25.95
N LYS A 85 9.68 3.67 26.74
CA LYS A 85 10.26 3.21 28.01
C LYS A 85 11.63 2.58 27.82
N ARG A 86 11.76 1.67 26.85
CA ARG A 86 13.04 1.01 26.55
C ARG A 86 14.15 1.99 26.17
N LEU A 87 13.83 3.03 25.41
CA LEU A 87 14.81 3.95 24.84
C LEU A 87 15.17 5.10 25.79
N SER A 88 14.15 5.68 26.45
CA SER A 88 14.30 6.87 27.30
C SER A 88 14.38 6.56 28.80
N GLY A 89 13.91 5.38 29.23
CA GLY A 89 13.74 5.03 30.64
C GLY A 89 12.46 5.57 31.30
N TYR A 90 11.68 6.39 30.60
CA TYR A 90 10.45 7.02 31.12
C TYR A 90 9.19 6.29 30.66
N ASP A 91 8.17 6.24 31.52
CA ASP A 91 6.88 5.68 31.18
C ASP A 91 5.97 6.73 30.51
N LEU A 92 5.28 6.32 29.44
CA LEU A 92 4.22 7.13 28.86
C LEU A 92 2.87 6.75 29.47
N PRO A 93 2.00 7.74 29.75
CA PRO A 93 0.68 7.49 30.30
C PRO A 93 -0.32 7.00 29.22
N ILE A 94 0.14 6.13 28.32
CA ILE A 94 -0.67 5.53 27.27
C ILE A 94 -1.37 4.29 27.84
N LYS A 95 -2.69 4.35 27.83
CA LYS A 95 -3.59 3.24 28.18
C LYS A 95 -4.53 3.04 27.01
N SER A 96 -4.51 1.86 26.44
CA SER A 96 -5.33 1.51 25.28
C SER A 96 -5.64 0.04 25.34
N ALA A 97 -6.90 -0.32 25.12
CA ALA A 97 -7.33 -1.71 25.01
C ALA A 97 -8.06 -1.91 23.68
N GLN A 98 -7.79 -3.04 23.01
CA GLN A 98 -8.43 -3.36 21.74
C GLN A 98 -9.62 -4.29 21.96
N VAL A 99 -10.73 -4.01 21.28
CA VAL A 99 -11.96 -4.81 21.34
C VAL A 99 -12.29 -5.31 19.94
N LYS A 100 -12.32 -6.63 19.78
CA LYS A 100 -12.76 -7.34 18.58
C LYS A 100 -14.05 -8.12 18.87
N GLU A 101 -14.58 -8.83 17.88
CA GLU A 101 -15.76 -9.68 18.05
C GLU A 101 -15.61 -10.76 19.12
N SER A 102 -14.41 -11.33 19.26
CA SER A 102 -14.10 -12.35 20.26
C SER A 102 -13.82 -11.80 21.66
N THR A 103 -13.80 -10.48 21.84
CA THR A 103 -13.42 -9.84 23.11
C THR A 103 -14.63 -9.71 24.03
N ASP A 104 -14.54 -10.28 25.24
CA ASP A 104 -15.45 -9.92 26.33
C ASP A 104 -14.99 -8.59 26.95
N VAL A 105 -15.75 -7.53 26.68
CA VAL A 105 -15.44 -6.17 27.15
C VAL A 105 -15.43 -6.07 28.68
N MET A 106 -16.26 -6.86 29.38
CA MET A 106 -16.30 -6.83 30.83
C MET A 106 -15.11 -7.57 31.44
N ALA A 107 -14.73 -8.71 30.87
CA ALA A 107 -13.55 -9.46 31.31
C ALA A 107 -12.24 -8.70 31.02
N LEU A 108 -12.23 -7.78 30.05
CA LEU A 108 -11.06 -6.95 29.72
C LEU A 108 -10.58 -6.12 30.94
N ALA A 109 -11.48 -5.78 31.86
CA ALA A 109 -11.15 -5.07 33.09
C ALA A 109 -10.26 -5.88 34.05
N GLU A 110 -10.20 -7.21 33.93
CA GLU A 110 -9.29 -8.04 34.73
C GLU A 110 -7.83 -7.83 34.29
N GLN A 111 -7.62 -7.61 32.99
CA GLN A 111 -6.31 -7.36 32.40
C GLN A 111 -5.93 -5.87 32.48
N GLU A 112 -6.94 -5.00 32.35
CA GLU A 112 -6.78 -3.55 32.30
C GLU A 112 -7.68 -2.86 33.37
N PRO A 113 -7.30 -2.89 34.66
CA PRO A 113 -8.17 -2.41 35.75
C PRO A 113 -8.59 -0.94 35.66
N TRP A 114 -7.82 -0.12 34.93
CA TRP A 114 -8.15 1.30 34.71
C TRP A 114 -9.47 1.50 33.97
N LEU A 115 -9.95 0.49 33.24
CA LEU A 115 -11.25 0.50 32.58
C LEU A 115 -12.43 0.71 33.56
N LEU A 116 -12.27 0.35 34.83
CA LEU A 116 -13.30 0.48 35.86
C LEU A 116 -13.23 1.81 36.62
N SER A 117 -12.04 2.40 36.70
CA SER A 117 -11.78 3.58 37.54
C SER A 117 -11.85 4.91 36.77
N GLU A 118 -11.69 4.86 35.45
CA GLU A 118 -11.58 6.06 34.61
C GLU A 118 -12.80 6.22 33.71
N LYS A 119 -13.06 7.46 33.29
CA LYS A 119 -13.97 7.72 32.18
C LYS A 119 -13.28 7.35 30.88
N LEU A 120 -14.04 6.88 29.90
CA LEU A 120 -13.52 6.20 28.72
C LEU A 120 -13.94 6.90 27.42
N VAL A 121 -13.14 6.66 26.40
CA VAL A 121 -13.39 6.96 24.99
C VAL A 121 -13.40 5.64 24.25
N VAL A 122 -14.34 5.46 23.33
CA VAL A 122 -14.38 4.32 22.41
C VAL A 122 -14.57 4.80 20.98
N LYS A 123 -13.79 4.23 20.07
CA LYS A 123 -13.82 4.57 18.63
C LYS A 123 -13.37 3.38 17.78
N PRO A 124 -13.86 3.24 16.53
CA PRO A 124 -13.36 2.25 15.58
C PRO A 124 -11.87 2.41 15.30
N ASP A 125 -11.18 1.28 15.17
CA ASP A 125 -9.75 1.19 14.88
C ASP A 125 -9.52 0.35 13.60
N MET A 126 -9.87 0.95 12.46
CA MET A 126 -9.94 0.28 11.15
C MET A 126 -9.38 1.13 10.00
N LEU A 127 -8.33 1.91 10.27
CA LEU A 127 -7.59 2.70 9.28
C LEU A 127 -8.38 3.76 8.48
N PHE A 128 -9.50 4.26 9.00
CA PHE A 128 -10.21 5.40 8.41
C PHE A 128 -10.24 6.61 9.35
N GLY A 129 -10.13 7.81 8.76
CA GLY A 129 -10.17 9.08 9.48
C GLY A 129 -11.58 9.61 9.70
N LYS A 130 -11.69 10.85 10.22
CA LYS A 130 -12.95 11.61 10.38
C LYS A 130 -14.02 10.91 11.26
N ARG A 131 -13.59 9.99 12.13
CA ARG A 131 -14.45 9.24 13.08
C ARG A 131 -15.35 10.14 13.92
N GLY A 132 -14.81 11.26 14.43
CA GLY A 132 -15.57 12.22 15.23
C GLY A 132 -16.70 12.90 14.45
N LYS A 133 -16.43 13.32 13.20
CA LYS A 133 -17.44 13.92 12.31
C LYS A 133 -18.53 12.92 11.88
N SER A 134 -18.24 11.62 11.94
CA SER A 134 -19.19 10.54 11.60
C SER A 134 -19.97 9.98 12.79
N GLY A 135 -19.86 10.56 13.99
CA GLY A 135 -20.55 10.04 15.18
C GLY A 135 -20.07 8.65 15.63
N LEU A 136 -18.86 8.26 15.21
CA LEU A 136 -18.24 6.97 15.54
C LEU A 136 -17.30 7.06 16.74
N VAL A 137 -17.24 8.21 17.43
CA VAL A 137 -16.48 8.39 18.66
C VAL A 137 -17.47 8.69 19.77
N ALA A 138 -17.42 7.92 20.85
CA ALA A 138 -18.12 8.25 22.09
C ALA A 138 -17.11 8.59 23.18
N LEU A 139 -17.42 9.65 23.92
CA LEU A 139 -16.55 10.25 24.93
C LEU A 139 -17.20 10.16 26.32
N ASN A 140 -16.38 10.21 27.36
CA ASN A 140 -16.80 10.29 28.76
C ASN A 140 -17.77 9.17 29.21
N LEU A 141 -17.49 7.94 28.75
CA LEU A 141 -18.29 6.76 29.07
C LEU A 141 -17.74 6.01 30.30
N ASP A 142 -18.58 5.19 30.94
CA ASP A 142 -18.11 4.08 31.78
C ASP A 142 -17.99 2.77 30.96
N LEU A 143 -17.44 1.70 31.57
CA LEU A 143 -17.23 0.42 30.89
C LEU A 143 -18.53 -0.21 30.38
N ALA A 144 -19.64 -0.08 31.12
CA ALA A 144 -20.93 -0.65 30.70
C ALA A 144 -21.52 0.08 29.49
N GLN A 145 -21.34 1.41 29.45
CA GLN A 145 -21.69 2.24 28.30
C GLN A 145 -20.79 1.93 27.09
N VAL A 146 -19.48 1.70 27.29
CA VAL A 146 -18.57 1.23 26.23
C VAL A 146 -19.03 -0.12 25.67
N ALA A 147 -19.34 -1.09 26.53
CA ALA A 147 -19.84 -2.40 26.09
C ALA A 147 -21.13 -2.27 25.27
N SER A 148 -22.04 -1.39 25.69
CA SER A 148 -23.28 -1.09 24.96
C SER A 148 -23.02 -0.44 23.60
N PHE A 149 -22.10 0.54 23.55
CA PHE A 149 -21.70 1.23 22.32
C PHE A 149 -21.08 0.27 21.30
N VAL A 150 -20.18 -0.62 21.75
CA VAL A 150 -19.54 -1.64 20.92
C VAL A 150 -20.59 -2.62 20.41
N LYS A 151 -21.43 -3.19 21.29
CA LYS A 151 -22.47 -4.16 20.92
C LYS A 151 -23.44 -3.59 19.88
N GLU A 152 -23.76 -2.31 19.97
CA GLU A 152 -24.65 -1.66 19.01
C GLU A 152 -24.01 -1.53 17.63
N ARG A 153 -22.70 -1.39 17.51
CA ARG A 153 -22.01 -1.02 16.25
C ARG A 153 -21.18 -2.14 15.63
N LEU A 154 -20.74 -3.10 16.42
CA LEU A 154 -19.98 -4.25 15.93
C LEU A 154 -20.79 -4.99 14.86
N GLY A 155 -20.17 -5.27 13.71
CA GLY A 155 -20.78 -5.89 12.55
C GLY A 155 -21.67 -4.97 11.71
N LYS A 156 -22.04 -3.77 12.17
CA LYS A 156 -22.83 -2.82 11.36
C LYS A 156 -21.97 -2.26 10.24
N GLU A 157 -22.54 -2.25 9.03
CA GLU A 157 -21.92 -1.61 7.88
C GLU A 157 -21.92 -0.09 8.02
N VAL A 158 -20.78 0.52 7.72
CA VAL A 158 -20.64 1.97 7.60
C VAL A 158 -19.97 2.33 6.28
N GLU A 159 -20.26 3.53 5.78
CA GLU A 159 -19.63 4.09 4.59
C GLU A 159 -18.70 5.23 5.00
N MET A 160 -17.42 5.09 4.63
CA MET A 160 -16.37 6.05 4.94
C MET A 160 -15.52 6.29 3.71
N GLY A 161 -15.48 7.54 3.22
CA GLY A 161 -14.64 7.92 2.09
C GLY A 161 -14.95 7.17 0.78
N GLY A 162 -16.21 6.77 0.56
CA GLY A 162 -16.65 5.99 -0.61
C GLY A 162 -16.42 4.48 -0.50
N CYS A 163 -15.91 4.00 0.64
CA CYS A 163 -15.76 2.57 0.94
C CYS A 163 -16.81 2.14 1.97
N LYS A 164 -17.44 0.98 1.76
CA LYS A 164 -18.42 0.41 2.68
C LYS A 164 -17.85 -0.85 3.32
N GLY A 165 -18.04 -1.01 4.63
CA GLY A 165 -17.61 -2.22 5.34
C GLY A 165 -18.16 -2.31 6.76
N PRO A 166 -18.22 -3.52 7.34
CA PRO A 166 -18.66 -3.71 8.73
C PRO A 166 -17.61 -3.18 9.71
N ILE A 167 -18.05 -2.63 10.85
CA ILE A 167 -17.14 -2.30 11.96
C ILE A 167 -16.77 -3.57 12.71
N THR A 168 -15.49 -3.94 12.76
CA THR A 168 -15.02 -5.19 13.39
C THR A 168 -14.04 -4.99 14.54
N THR A 169 -13.52 -3.78 14.73
CA THR A 169 -12.48 -3.51 15.74
C THR A 169 -12.63 -2.11 16.31
N PHE A 170 -12.52 -2.01 17.63
CA PHE A 170 -12.52 -0.77 18.39
C PHE A 170 -11.25 -0.65 19.24
N ILE A 171 -10.92 0.59 19.58
CA ILE A 171 -9.96 0.93 20.62
C ILE A 171 -10.71 1.67 21.74
N VAL A 172 -10.40 1.30 22.99
CA VAL A 172 -10.92 1.91 24.21
C VAL A 172 -9.75 2.54 24.95
N GLU A 173 -9.94 3.78 25.39
CA GLU A 173 -8.89 4.61 26.00
C GLU A 173 -9.48 5.47 27.12
N PRO A 174 -8.67 5.99 28.05
CA PRO A 174 -9.14 6.99 28.99
C PRO A 174 -9.63 8.26 28.30
N PHE A 175 -10.71 8.83 28.82
CA PHE A 175 -11.12 10.19 28.53
C PHE A 175 -10.21 11.15 29.28
N ILE A 176 -9.49 11.98 28.52
CA ILE A 176 -8.56 12.97 29.05
C ILE A 176 -9.22 14.35 28.93
N PRO A 177 -9.67 14.98 30.03
CA PRO A 177 -10.11 16.38 29.99
C PRO A 177 -8.93 17.28 29.65
N HIS A 178 -9.07 18.12 28.62
CA HIS A 178 -8.01 19.02 28.16
C HIS A 178 -8.60 20.27 27.49
N GLN A 179 -7.78 21.31 27.37
CA GLN A 179 -8.14 22.57 26.70
C GLN A 179 -7.37 22.83 25.41
N GLN A 180 -6.18 22.24 25.27
CA GLN A 180 -5.27 22.45 24.15
C GLN A 180 -4.97 21.14 23.43
N GLU A 181 -4.93 21.20 22.11
CA GLU A 181 -4.61 20.09 21.22
C GLU A 181 -3.44 20.48 20.32
N PHE A 182 -2.47 19.58 20.22
CA PHE A 182 -1.26 19.72 19.43
C PHE A 182 -1.24 18.71 18.29
N TYR A 183 -0.44 19.02 17.27
CA TYR A 183 -0.17 18.18 16.12
C TYR A 183 1.31 17.80 16.08
N LEU A 184 1.60 16.51 15.87
CA LEU A 184 2.95 16.02 15.58
C LEU A 184 2.89 15.04 14.41
N ASN A 185 3.81 15.18 13.46
CA ASN A 185 3.94 14.24 12.36
C ASN A 185 5.41 14.02 12.00
N ILE A 186 5.78 12.78 11.75
CA ILE A 186 7.12 12.35 11.33
C ILE A 186 6.97 11.49 10.09
N VAL A 187 7.60 11.89 9.00
CA VAL A 187 7.51 11.18 7.70
C VAL A 187 8.89 10.88 7.17
N SER A 188 9.11 9.62 6.77
CA SER A 188 10.33 9.20 6.09
C SER A 188 10.35 9.67 4.63
N ASP A 189 11.39 10.42 4.31
CA ASP A 189 11.72 10.93 2.97
C ASP A 189 12.95 10.22 2.39
N ARG A 190 13.25 10.47 1.11
CA ARG A 190 14.38 9.83 0.43
C ARG A 190 15.75 10.14 1.06
N LEU A 191 15.93 11.36 1.57
CA LEU A 191 17.22 11.87 2.06
C LEU A 191 17.22 12.12 3.57
N GLY A 192 16.21 11.65 4.29
CA GLY A 192 16.03 12.01 5.70
C GLY A 192 14.60 11.80 6.18
N CYS A 193 14.16 12.62 7.12
CA CYS A 193 12.76 12.70 7.51
C CYS A 193 12.30 14.14 7.71
N SER A 194 11.02 14.37 7.49
CA SER A 194 10.36 15.62 7.82
C SER A 194 9.62 15.47 9.15
N VAL A 195 9.88 16.38 10.08
CA VAL A 195 9.18 16.45 11.38
C VAL A 195 8.35 17.73 11.39
N SER A 196 7.05 17.60 11.61
CA SER A 196 6.09 18.71 11.62
C SER A 196 5.39 18.83 12.96
N PHE A 197 5.17 20.07 13.40
CA PHE A 197 4.52 20.37 14.67
C PHE A 197 3.58 21.58 14.55
N SER A 198 2.46 21.57 15.27
CA SER A 198 1.57 22.73 15.42
C SER A 198 0.91 22.76 16.80
N GLU A 199 0.65 23.96 17.30
CA GLU A 199 -0.13 24.23 18.52
C GLU A 199 -1.65 24.27 18.28
N CYS A 200 -2.06 24.12 17.02
CA CYS A 200 -3.46 24.07 16.60
C CYS A 200 -3.77 22.70 16.00
N GLY A 201 -3.61 21.63 16.80
CA GLY A 201 -3.97 20.28 16.40
C GLY A 201 -5.47 20.04 16.37
N GLY A 202 -5.85 18.78 16.17
CA GLY A 202 -7.24 18.34 16.28
C GLY A 202 -7.98 18.24 14.96
N ILE A 203 -9.30 18.34 15.06
CA ILE A 203 -10.25 18.12 13.97
C ILE A 203 -10.11 19.18 12.85
N ASP A 204 -9.64 20.38 13.20
CA ASP A 204 -9.56 21.55 12.31
C ASP A 204 -8.11 21.90 11.91
N ILE A 205 -7.18 20.94 12.02
CA ILE A 205 -5.78 21.13 11.59
C ILE A 205 -5.68 21.51 10.11
N GLU A 206 -6.56 20.99 9.26
CA GLU A 206 -6.56 21.25 7.81
C GLU A 206 -6.80 22.75 7.51
N GLU A 207 -7.54 23.44 8.37
CA GLU A 207 -7.82 24.88 8.26
C GLU A 207 -6.71 25.76 8.85
N ASN A 208 -5.79 25.17 9.62
CA ASN A 208 -4.70 25.83 10.33
C ASN A 208 -3.31 25.40 9.81
N TRP A 209 -3.22 24.96 8.55
CA TRP A 209 -1.98 24.41 7.98
C TRP A 209 -0.84 25.44 7.90
N ASP A 210 -1.19 26.73 7.80
CA ASP A 210 -0.24 27.85 7.84
C ASP A 210 0.52 27.96 9.17
N LYS A 211 -0.02 27.37 10.24
CA LYS A 211 0.60 27.33 11.58
C LYS A 211 1.50 26.10 11.79
N VAL A 212 1.50 25.14 10.86
CA VAL A 212 2.35 23.96 10.94
C VAL A 212 3.79 24.34 10.59
N LYS A 213 4.70 24.06 11.51
CA LYS A 213 6.14 24.21 11.30
C LYS A 213 6.73 22.87 10.94
N THR A 214 7.63 22.85 9.97
CA THR A 214 8.32 21.63 9.54
C THR A 214 9.82 21.86 9.51
N ILE A 215 10.56 20.88 10.02
CA ILE A 215 12.02 20.76 9.86
C ILE A 215 12.33 19.50 9.07
N PHE A 216 13.50 19.48 8.45
CA PHE A 216 14.05 18.32 7.79
C PHE A 216 15.29 17.84 8.52
N VAL A 217 15.34 16.54 8.83
CA VAL A 217 16.51 15.88 9.44
C VAL A 217 17.15 14.98 8.39
N PRO A 218 18.35 15.31 7.89
CA PRO A 218 19.06 14.48 6.91
C PRO A 218 19.36 13.07 7.41
N THR A 219 19.49 12.12 6.50
CA THR A 219 19.91 10.74 6.82
C THR A 219 21.27 10.75 7.52
N GLY A 220 21.36 10.06 8.65
CA GLY A 220 22.59 9.95 9.45
C GLY A 220 22.74 11.06 10.49
N GLU A 221 21.92 12.10 10.44
CA GLU A 221 21.85 13.11 11.49
C GLU A 221 20.85 12.72 12.59
N ALA A 222 21.09 13.21 13.80
CA ALA A 222 20.19 12.98 14.93
C ALA A 222 19.20 14.14 15.08
N LEU A 223 17.96 13.83 15.45
CA LEU A 223 16.99 14.82 15.88
C LEU A 223 17.38 15.32 17.28
N THR A 224 18.22 16.36 17.33
CA THR A 224 18.65 16.97 18.60
C THR A 224 17.71 18.07 19.04
N SER A 225 17.83 18.50 20.30
CA SER A 225 17.11 19.68 20.83
C SER A 225 17.40 20.96 20.03
N GLN A 226 18.60 21.08 19.44
CA GLN A 226 18.97 22.24 18.62
C GLN A 226 18.27 22.23 17.26
N VAL A 227 18.28 21.08 16.58
CA VAL A 227 17.64 20.91 15.25
C VAL A 227 16.13 21.13 15.33
N SER A 228 15.53 20.77 16.46
CA SER A 228 14.09 20.82 16.70
C SER A 228 13.59 22.06 17.42
N ALA A 229 14.49 22.90 17.96
CA ALA A 229 14.13 24.17 18.59
C ALA A 229 13.15 25.04 17.77
N PRO A 230 13.25 25.12 16.42
CA PRO A 230 12.30 25.91 15.63
C PRO A 230 10.84 25.42 15.73
N LEU A 231 10.62 24.11 15.90
CA LEU A 231 9.29 23.53 16.00
C LEU A 231 8.57 24.02 17.26
N ILE A 232 9.26 24.01 18.39
CA ILE A 232 8.69 24.29 19.71
C ILE A 232 8.96 25.72 20.20
N ALA A 233 9.57 26.58 19.38
CA ALA A 233 10.00 27.92 19.78
C ALA A 233 8.87 28.80 20.31
N THR A 234 7.61 28.56 19.91
CA THR A 234 6.43 29.33 20.31
C THR A 234 5.72 28.80 21.55
N LEU A 235 6.07 27.59 22.03
CA LEU A 235 5.44 27.03 23.22
C LEU A 235 5.73 27.87 24.48
N PRO A 236 4.78 27.96 25.43
CA PRO A 236 5.01 28.56 26.74
C PRO A 236 6.20 27.94 27.45
N LEU A 237 6.91 28.73 28.27
CA LEU A 237 8.12 28.27 28.95
C LEU A 237 7.80 27.11 29.91
N GLU A 238 6.63 27.12 30.52
CA GLU A 238 6.11 26.10 31.42
C GLU A 238 5.98 24.73 30.71
N VAL A 239 5.62 24.75 29.42
CA VAL A 239 5.55 23.56 28.56
C VAL A 239 6.95 23.14 28.11
N LYS A 240 7.81 24.09 27.76
CA LYS A 240 9.21 23.85 27.39
C LYS A 240 10.05 23.29 28.54
N MET A 241 9.71 23.62 29.79
CA MET A 241 10.40 23.17 30.99
C MET A 241 9.97 21.76 31.44
N SER A 242 8.90 21.20 30.88
CA SER A 242 8.63 19.76 31.00
C SER A 242 9.68 19.00 30.20
N HIS A 243 10.69 18.44 30.89
CA HIS A 243 11.70 17.56 30.30
C HIS A 243 11.05 16.42 29.49
N GLU A 244 9.87 15.93 29.91
CA GLU A 244 9.13 14.85 29.26
C GLU A 244 8.54 15.26 27.89
N CYS A 245 8.13 16.52 27.73
CA CYS A 245 7.57 17.04 26.48
C CYS A 245 8.67 17.19 25.39
N SER A 246 9.86 17.65 25.81
CA SER A 246 11.05 17.65 24.95
C SER A 246 11.47 16.23 24.55
N ILE A 247 11.54 15.27 25.47
CA ILE A 247 11.95 13.87 25.16
C ILE A 247 10.97 13.20 24.17
N TRP A 248 9.68 13.56 24.22
CA TRP A 248 8.67 13.02 23.31
C TRP A 248 8.85 13.44 21.85
N VAL A 249 9.22 14.71 21.63
CA VAL A 249 9.53 15.22 20.30
C VAL A 249 10.93 14.76 19.84
N PHE A 250 11.86 14.47 20.77
CA PHE A 250 13.29 14.38 20.45
C PHE A 250 13.91 12.97 20.51
N ASP A 251 13.42 12.04 21.33
CA ASP A 251 14.03 10.70 21.48
C ASP A 251 13.08 9.56 21.10
N THR A 252 12.07 9.87 20.30
CA THR A 252 11.32 8.85 19.59
C THR A 252 12.19 8.37 18.44
N ARG A 253 13.18 7.51 18.75
CA ARG A 253 13.87 6.65 17.78
C ARG A 253 12.89 5.64 17.20
N LEU A 254 11.75 6.09 16.70
CA LEU A 254 10.80 5.33 15.91
C LEU A 254 11.49 4.73 14.68
N TRP A 255 12.65 5.28 14.30
CA TRP A 255 13.60 4.68 13.37
C TRP A 255 14.10 3.31 13.82
N ASP A 256 14.32 3.10 15.13
CA ASP A 256 14.69 1.80 15.70
C ASP A 256 13.59 0.74 15.51
N LEU A 257 12.36 1.19 15.21
CA LEU A 257 11.21 0.35 14.89
C LEU A 257 10.85 0.40 13.40
N ASP A 258 11.63 1.11 12.58
CA ASP A 258 11.38 1.32 11.15
C ASP A 258 9.96 1.86 10.84
N PHE A 259 9.48 2.83 11.64
CA PHE A 259 8.35 3.65 11.23
C PHE A 259 8.71 4.49 10.01
N THR A 260 7.85 4.45 9.00
CA THR A 260 7.95 5.28 7.79
C THR A 260 7.02 6.50 7.87
N PHE A 261 6.01 6.43 8.73
CA PHE A 261 5.09 7.53 9.04
C PHE A 261 4.58 7.37 10.48
N LEU A 262 4.52 8.48 11.22
CA LEU A 262 3.83 8.55 12.49
C LEU A 262 3.16 9.92 12.62
N GLU A 263 1.85 9.94 12.82
CA GLU A 263 1.06 11.14 13.06
C GLU A 263 0.31 11.01 14.39
N MET A 264 0.31 12.09 15.16
CA MET A 264 -0.48 12.24 16.38
C MET A 264 -1.33 13.49 16.22
N ASN A 265 -2.63 13.29 16.02
CA ASN A 265 -3.54 14.38 15.72
C ASN A 265 -4.97 14.13 16.23
N PRO A 266 -5.30 14.55 17.47
CA PRO A 266 -4.49 15.39 18.35
C PRO A 266 -3.66 14.59 19.36
N PHE A 267 -2.66 15.25 19.94
CA PHE A 267 -2.18 14.92 21.29
C PHE A 267 -2.36 16.13 22.21
N THR A 268 -2.43 15.90 23.51
CA THR A 268 -2.59 16.96 24.51
C THR A 268 -1.54 16.86 25.62
N LEU A 269 -1.42 17.90 26.43
CA LEU A 269 -0.55 17.94 27.60
C LEU A 269 -1.40 18.10 28.86
N VAL A 270 -1.23 17.18 29.81
CA VAL A 270 -1.84 17.28 31.15
C VAL A 270 -0.72 17.20 32.18
N ASP A 271 -0.61 18.22 33.02
CA ASP A 271 0.49 18.37 34.00
C ASP A 271 1.88 18.19 33.38
N GLY A 272 2.06 18.71 32.16
CA GLY A 272 3.30 18.61 31.38
C GLY A 272 3.55 17.26 30.71
N LYS A 273 2.66 16.27 30.88
CA LYS A 273 2.77 14.92 30.31
C LYS A 273 2.01 14.79 28.99
N PRO A 274 2.60 14.17 27.96
CA PRO A 274 1.94 14.00 26.67
C PRO A 274 0.95 12.83 26.65
N TYR A 275 -0.23 13.11 26.10
CA TYR A 275 -1.31 12.14 25.88
C TYR A 275 -1.70 12.13 24.41
N PRO A 276 -1.31 11.09 23.62
CA PRO A 276 -1.79 10.94 22.26
C PRO A 276 -3.26 10.55 22.24
N LEU A 277 -4.13 11.46 21.80
CA LEU A 277 -5.57 11.23 21.73
C LEU A 277 -5.95 10.51 20.44
N ASP A 278 -5.22 10.75 19.34
CA ASP A 278 -5.28 9.97 18.11
C ASP A 278 -3.86 9.69 17.60
N MET A 279 -3.64 8.50 17.03
CA MET A 279 -2.40 8.12 16.39
C MET A 279 -2.63 7.36 15.08
N ARG A 280 -1.74 7.62 14.11
CA ARG A 280 -1.62 6.84 12.89
C ARG A 280 -0.17 6.45 12.68
N GLY A 281 0.08 5.19 12.41
CA GLY A 281 1.41 4.65 12.16
C GLY A 281 1.48 3.90 10.84
N GLU A 282 2.65 3.99 10.19
CA GLU A 282 3.05 3.10 9.10
C GLU A 282 4.46 2.56 9.37
N LEU A 283 4.64 1.26 9.21
CA LEU A 283 5.93 0.56 9.35
C LEU A 283 6.46 0.13 7.99
N ASP A 284 7.78 0.00 7.87
CA ASP A 284 8.41 -0.70 6.75
C ASP A 284 8.34 -2.22 6.96
N ASP A 285 7.29 -2.89 6.47
CA ASP A 285 7.08 -4.33 6.69
C ASP A 285 8.24 -5.23 6.25
N THR A 286 9.10 -4.75 5.34
CA THR A 286 10.31 -5.46 4.92
C THR A 286 11.37 -5.50 6.04
N ALA A 287 11.25 -4.64 7.04
CA ALA A 287 12.06 -4.65 8.26
C ALA A 287 11.58 -5.67 9.31
N ALA A 288 10.51 -6.43 9.07
CA ALA A 288 9.98 -7.41 10.01
C ALA A 288 11.04 -8.41 10.48
N PHE A 289 11.92 -8.89 9.58
CA PHE A 289 12.95 -9.88 9.93
C PHE A 289 13.94 -9.40 11.01
N LYS A 290 14.20 -8.09 11.11
CA LYS A 290 15.07 -7.50 12.15
C LYS A 290 14.29 -6.98 13.35
N ASN A 291 13.01 -6.67 13.18
CA ASN A 291 12.16 -6.09 14.22
C ASN A 291 11.16 -7.05 14.86
N PHE A 292 11.12 -8.33 14.49
CA PHE A 292 10.12 -9.29 14.99
C PHE A 292 9.98 -9.30 16.52
N LYS A 293 11.10 -9.19 17.26
CA LYS A 293 11.07 -9.12 18.74
C LYS A 293 10.53 -7.79 19.28
N LYS A 294 10.73 -6.70 18.54
CA LYS A 294 10.28 -5.36 18.93
C LYS A 294 8.79 -5.20 18.59
N TRP A 295 8.41 -5.57 17.37
CA TRP A 295 7.04 -5.43 16.91
C TRP A 295 6.08 -6.41 17.58
N GLY A 296 6.57 -7.58 17.97
CA GLY A 296 5.73 -8.67 18.48
C GLY A 296 4.75 -9.14 17.40
N ASP A 297 3.55 -9.52 17.83
CA ASP A 297 2.49 -9.99 16.94
C ASP A 297 1.74 -8.82 16.29
N ILE A 298 2.44 -8.07 15.43
CA ILE A 298 1.83 -6.95 14.73
C ILE A 298 0.95 -7.42 13.57
N GLU A 299 -0.24 -6.82 13.48
CA GLU A 299 -1.17 -7.08 12.38
C GLU A 299 -1.11 -5.91 11.38
N PHE A 300 -1.01 -6.21 10.09
CA PHE A 300 -1.11 -5.23 9.01
C PHE A 300 -2.50 -5.25 8.37
N PRO A 301 -3.46 -4.45 8.86
CA PRO A 301 -4.81 -4.44 8.32
C PRO A 301 -4.85 -3.99 6.86
N LEU A 302 -5.81 -4.57 6.13
CA LEU A 302 -6.21 -4.06 4.84
C LEU A 302 -6.86 -2.67 4.96
N PRO A 303 -6.86 -1.87 3.89
CA PRO A 303 -7.66 -0.66 3.82
C PRO A 303 -9.15 -0.94 4.13
N PHE A 304 -9.80 0.00 4.81
CA PHE A 304 -11.22 -0.12 5.15
C PHE A 304 -12.09 -0.42 3.93
N GLY A 305 -13.07 -1.32 4.10
CA GLY A 305 -13.96 -1.77 3.03
C GLY A 305 -13.39 -2.90 2.16
N ARG A 306 -12.13 -3.27 2.33
CA ARG A 306 -11.55 -4.45 1.67
C ARG A 306 -11.46 -5.62 2.65
N VAL A 307 -11.99 -6.76 2.23
CA VAL A 307 -11.80 -8.04 2.90
C VAL A 307 -11.11 -8.96 1.89
N MET A 308 -10.03 -9.61 2.32
CA MET A 308 -9.40 -10.64 1.47
C MET A 308 -10.37 -11.80 1.28
N SER A 309 -10.58 -12.24 0.05
CA SER A 309 -11.22 -13.53 -0.20
C SER A 309 -10.32 -14.68 0.30
N ALA A 310 -10.91 -15.86 0.51
CA ALA A 310 -10.13 -17.06 0.85
C ALA A 310 -9.02 -17.35 -0.19
N THR A 311 -9.26 -17.02 -1.46
CA THR A 311 -8.28 -17.16 -2.53
C THR A 311 -7.15 -16.13 -2.46
N GLU A 312 -7.47 -14.87 -2.15
CA GLU A 312 -6.44 -13.84 -1.90
C GLU A 312 -5.59 -14.18 -0.68
N SER A 313 -6.20 -14.64 0.42
CA SER A 313 -5.48 -15.06 1.63
C SER A 313 -4.54 -16.23 1.37
N PHE A 314 -4.95 -17.23 0.58
CA PHE A 314 -4.08 -18.36 0.23
C PHE A 314 -2.83 -17.90 -0.54
N ILE A 315 -3.00 -17.03 -1.54
CA ILE A 315 -1.85 -16.48 -2.30
C ILE A 315 -0.98 -15.60 -1.41
N HIS A 316 -1.56 -14.82 -0.51
CA HIS A 316 -0.81 -14.01 0.44
C HIS A 316 0.08 -14.87 1.35
N THR A 317 -0.43 -15.97 1.89
CA THR A 317 0.37 -16.92 2.68
C THR A 317 1.45 -17.62 1.85
N LEU A 318 1.21 -17.87 0.55
CA LEU A 318 2.22 -18.44 -0.34
C LEU A 318 3.36 -17.44 -0.59
N ASP A 319 3.02 -16.18 -0.82
CA ASP A 319 3.94 -15.05 -1.01
C ASP A 319 4.86 -14.84 0.19
N GLU A 320 4.33 -14.91 1.42
CA GLU A 320 5.11 -14.79 2.67
C GLU A 320 6.14 -15.92 2.87
N LYS A 321 5.95 -17.07 2.21
CA LYS A 321 6.80 -18.26 2.35
C LYS A 321 7.83 -18.42 1.23
N THR A 322 7.83 -17.52 0.25
CA THR A 322 8.75 -17.56 -0.89
C THR A 322 9.64 -16.32 -0.95
N SER A 323 10.76 -16.44 -1.66
CA SER A 323 11.60 -15.30 -2.03
C SER A 323 11.15 -14.64 -3.34
N ALA A 324 10.23 -15.30 -4.06
CA ALA A 324 9.53 -14.74 -5.19
C ALA A 324 8.47 -13.72 -4.72
N SER A 325 7.81 -13.07 -5.68
CA SER A 325 6.63 -12.24 -5.40
C SER A 325 5.43 -12.86 -6.10
N LEU A 326 4.35 -13.07 -5.34
CA LEU A 326 3.09 -13.63 -5.79
C LEU A 326 1.97 -12.73 -5.27
N LYS A 327 1.38 -11.92 -6.15
CA LYS A 327 0.26 -11.03 -5.77
C LYS A 327 -0.97 -11.37 -6.57
N PHE A 328 -2.11 -11.43 -5.90
CA PHE A 328 -3.40 -11.70 -6.52
C PHE A 328 -4.46 -10.84 -5.85
N THR A 329 -5.32 -10.21 -6.63
CA THR A 329 -6.43 -9.41 -6.15
C THR A 329 -7.61 -9.56 -7.08
N VAL A 330 -8.77 -9.91 -6.55
CA VAL A 330 -10.00 -10.00 -7.33
C VAL A 330 -10.61 -8.60 -7.46
N LEU A 331 -10.84 -8.16 -8.69
CA LEU A 331 -11.43 -6.85 -8.99
C LEU A 331 -12.92 -6.99 -9.32
N ASN A 332 -13.24 -7.90 -10.23
CA ASN A 332 -14.61 -8.22 -10.63
C ASN A 332 -14.75 -9.74 -10.78
N PRO A 333 -15.39 -10.45 -9.83
CA PRO A 333 -15.60 -11.89 -9.94
C PRO A 333 -16.34 -12.31 -11.23
N LYS A 334 -17.16 -11.42 -11.81
CA LYS A 334 -17.91 -11.66 -13.06
C LYS A 334 -17.16 -11.19 -14.31
N GLY A 335 -15.96 -10.61 -14.17
CA GLY A 335 -15.16 -10.15 -15.30
C GLY A 335 -14.83 -11.28 -16.26
N ARG A 336 -14.81 -10.99 -17.56
CA ARG A 336 -14.51 -11.99 -18.60
C ARG A 336 -13.04 -12.03 -19.02
N ILE A 337 -12.23 -11.04 -18.64
CA ILE A 337 -10.79 -10.99 -18.91
C ILE A 337 -10.04 -11.25 -17.61
N TRP A 338 -9.29 -12.34 -17.56
CA TRP A 338 -8.45 -12.71 -16.42
C TRP A 338 -6.99 -12.66 -16.81
N THR A 339 -6.12 -12.29 -15.88
CA THR A 339 -4.70 -12.10 -16.12
C THR A 339 -3.86 -13.01 -15.22
N MET A 340 -2.77 -13.54 -15.78
CA MET A 340 -1.72 -14.25 -15.07
C MET A 340 -0.39 -13.79 -15.67
N VAL A 341 0.08 -12.63 -15.22
CA VAL A 341 1.18 -11.91 -15.85
C VAL A 341 2.43 -12.04 -15.00
N ALA A 342 3.58 -12.36 -15.61
CA ALA A 342 4.82 -12.37 -14.83
C ALA A 342 5.55 -11.01 -14.84
N GLY A 343 5.88 -10.51 -13.65
CA GLY A 343 6.57 -9.23 -13.42
C GLY A 343 5.61 -8.11 -13.01
N GLY A 344 5.86 -7.48 -11.85
CA GLY A 344 5.02 -6.40 -11.33
C GLY A 344 4.88 -5.18 -12.25
N GLY A 345 5.92 -4.81 -13.00
CA GLY A 345 5.80 -3.74 -14.00
C GLY A 345 4.94 -4.13 -15.20
N ALA A 346 5.06 -5.39 -15.65
CA ALA A 346 4.26 -5.89 -16.75
C ALA A 346 2.78 -6.00 -16.35
N SER A 347 2.46 -6.56 -15.19
CA SER A 347 1.07 -6.72 -14.73
C SER A 347 0.29 -5.42 -14.72
N VAL A 348 0.91 -4.31 -14.30
CA VAL A 348 0.33 -2.96 -14.39
C VAL A 348 0.06 -2.59 -15.85
N ILE A 349 1.05 -2.72 -16.73
CA ILE A 349 0.89 -2.37 -18.16
C ILE A 349 -0.19 -3.21 -18.85
N TYR A 350 -0.34 -4.48 -18.50
CA TYR A 350 -1.41 -5.35 -19.02
C TYR A 350 -2.79 -4.87 -18.53
N ALA A 351 -2.93 -4.53 -17.25
CA ALA A 351 -4.17 -4.00 -16.68
C ALA A 351 -4.52 -2.63 -17.30
N ASP A 352 -3.54 -1.72 -17.40
CA ASP A 352 -3.68 -0.41 -18.04
C ASP A 352 -4.13 -0.56 -19.50
N THR A 353 -3.53 -1.48 -20.26
CA THR A 353 -3.94 -1.70 -21.66
C THR A 353 -5.40 -2.15 -21.77
N VAL A 354 -5.87 -3.03 -20.88
CA VAL A 354 -7.28 -3.45 -20.87
C VAL A 354 -8.19 -2.27 -20.51
N GLY A 355 -7.76 -1.42 -19.56
CA GLY A 355 -8.47 -0.21 -19.17
C GLY A 355 -8.53 0.85 -20.28
N ASP A 356 -7.40 1.16 -20.91
CA ASP A 356 -7.25 2.13 -21.99
C ASP A 356 -8.06 1.75 -23.24
N LEU A 357 -8.24 0.44 -23.48
CA LEU A 357 -9.10 -0.06 -24.54
C LEU A 357 -10.60 -0.03 -24.17
N GLY A 358 -10.96 0.44 -22.97
CA GLY A 358 -12.35 0.61 -22.52
C GLY A 358 -12.97 -0.59 -21.80
N TYR A 359 -12.16 -1.59 -21.43
CA TYR A 359 -12.64 -2.86 -20.86
C TYR A 359 -12.26 -3.04 -19.38
N ALA A 360 -11.98 -1.96 -18.65
CA ALA A 360 -11.65 -2.01 -17.22
C ALA A 360 -12.69 -2.78 -16.38
N SER A 361 -13.98 -2.63 -16.71
CA SER A 361 -15.07 -3.33 -16.01
C SER A 361 -15.11 -4.84 -16.27
N GLU A 362 -14.47 -5.32 -17.33
CA GLU A 362 -14.39 -6.74 -17.68
C GLU A 362 -13.14 -7.43 -17.08
N LEU A 363 -12.25 -6.67 -16.45
CA LEU A 363 -11.04 -7.20 -15.81
C LEU A 363 -11.39 -7.90 -14.50
N GLY A 364 -11.18 -9.21 -14.45
CA GLY A 364 -11.53 -10.04 -13.30
C GLY A 364 -10.60 -9.86 -12.10
N ASN A 365 -9.31 -9.62 -12.38
CA ASN A 365 -8.27 -9.57 -11.37
C ASN A 365 -7.11 -8.65 -11.75
N TYR A 366 -6.36 -8.26 -10.72
CA TYR A 366 -4.96 -7.86 -10.84
C TYR A 366 -4.08 -8.98 -10.29
N ALA A 367 -3.10 -9.42 -11.07
CA ALA A 367 -2.27 -10.58 -10.73
C ALA A 367 -0.85 -10.40 -11.24
N GLU A 368 0.13 -10.73 -10.39
CA GLU A 368 1.51 -10.92 -10.81
C GLU A 368 2.21 -12.09 -10.12
N TYR A 369 3.16 -12.69 -10.84
CA TYR A 369 4.18 -13.55 -10.27
C TYR A 369 5.57 -13.15 -10.77
N SER A 370 6.55 -12.98 -9.90
CA SER A 370 7.90 -12.52 -10.28
C SER A 370 8.96 -12.96 -9.27
N GLY A 371 10.24 -12.64 -9.52
CA GLY A 371 11.33 -13.08 -8.64
C GLY A 371 11.75 -14.55 -8.82
N ALA A 372 11.44 -15.15 -9.98
CA ALA A 372 11.74 -16.55 -10.30
C ALA A 372 11.15 -17.60 -9.34
N PRO A 373 9.82 -17.63 -9.19
CA PRO A 373 9.16 -18.69 -8.43
C PRO A 373 9.42 -20.07 -9.07
N ASN A 374 9.40 -21.09 -8.23
CA ASN A 374 9.56 -22.48 -8.66
C ASN A 374 8.27 -23.03 -9.31
N GLU A 375 8.37 -24.23 -9.91
CA GLU A 375 7.25 -24.84 -10.63
C GLU A 375 6.02 -25.07 -9.73
N GLU A 376 6.21 -25.49 -8.48
CA GLU A 376 5.12 -25.80 -7.56
C GLU A 376 4.42 -24.53 -7.07
N GLU A 377 5.17 -23.47 -6.77
CA GLU A 377 4.61 -22.15 -6.45
C GLU A 377 3.72 -21.63 -7.58
N VAL A 378 4.19 -21.71 -8.83
CA VAL A 378 3.41 -21.27 -9.99
C VAL A 378 2.20 -22.16 -10.24
N LEU A 379 2.29 -23.48 -9.97
CA LEU A 379 1.14 -24.38 -10.04
C LEU A 379 0.04 -23.96 -9.06
N GLN A 380 0.39 -23.75 -7.78
CA GLN A 380 -0.59 -23.33 -6.77
C GLN A 380 -1.20 -21.97 -7.12
N TYR A 381 -0.37 -21.04 -7.58
CA TYR A 381 -0.82 -19.73 -8.06
C TYR A 381 -1.80 -19.85 -9.24
N ALA A 382 -1.44 -20.62 -10.27
CA ALA A 382 -2.26 -20.81 -11.47
C ALA A 382 -3.59 -21.50 -11.16
N ARG A 383 -3.62 -22.46 -10.23
CA ARG A 383 -4.86 -23.11 -9.76
C ARG A 383 -5.86 -22.07 -9.23
N VAL A 384 -5.40 -21.16 -8.38
CA VAL A 384 -6.24 -20.11 -7.80
C VAL A 384 -6.78 -19.19 -8.89
N VAL A 385 -5.91 -18.70 -9.78
CA VAL A 385 -6.34 -17.81 -10.87
C VAL A 385 -7.39 -18.49 -11.75
N ILE A 386 -7.17 -19.76 -12.14
CA ILE A 386 -8.10 -20.52 -12.98
C ILE A 386 -9.42 -20.80 -12.26
N ASP A 387 -9.38 -21.19 -10.98
CA ASP A 387 -10.59 -21.42 -10.20
C ASP A 387 -11.44 -20.14 -10.08
N CYS A 388 -10.82 -18.97 -9.89
CA CYS A 388 -11.54 -17.69 -9.92
C CYS A 388 -12.08 -17.38 -11.33
N ALA A 389 -11.26 -17.54 -12.37
CA ALA A 389 -11.62 -17.22 -13.75
C ALA A 389 -12.76 -18.10 -14.32
N THR A 390 -12.97 -19.27 -13.73
CA THR A 390 -13.98 -20.26 -14.14
C THR A 390 -15.14 -20.39 -13.17
N SER A 391 -15.20 -19.53 -12.13
CA SER A 391 -16.22 -19.61 -11.07
C SER A 391 -17.65 -19.27 -11.53
N ASP A 392 -17.79 -18.50 -12.63
CA ASP A 392 -19.09 -18.04 -13.16
C ASP A 392 -19.25 -18.34 -14.67
N PRO A 393 -19.50 -19.61 -15.05
CA PRO A 393 -19.68 -19.99 -16.46
C PRO A 393 -21.08 -19.57 -16.96
N ASP A 394 -21.23 -18.29 -17.28
CA ASP A 394 -22.47 -17.67 -17.77
C ASP A 394 -22.75 -17.89 -19.26
N GLY A 395 -22.04 -18.82 -19.90
CA GLY A 395 -22.16 -19.15 -21.32
C GLY A 395 -21.50 -18.15 -22.28
N ARG A 396 -21.00 -17.02 -21.80
CA ARG A 396 -20.24 -16.05 -22.60
C ARG A 396 -18.78 -16.48 -22.70
N LYS A 397 -18.10 -16.05 -23.77
CA LYS A 397 -16.66 -16.29 -23.93
C LYS A 397 -15.89 -15.52 -22.87
N ARG A 398 -14.81 -16.14 -22.37
CA ARG A 398 -13.87 -15.56 -21.41
C ARG A 398 -12.45 -15.68 -21.95
N ALA A 399 -11.56 -14.81 -21.52
CA ALA A 399 -10.17 -14.81 -21.92
C ALA A 399 -9.23 -14.87 -20.72
N LEU A 400 -8.22 -15.73 -20.79
CA LEU A 400 -7.11 -15.78 -19.84
C LEU A 400 -5.83 -15.31 -20.53
N VAL A 401 -5.29 -14.19 -20.07
CA VAL A 401 -4.08 -13.55 -20.58
C VAL A 401 -2.88 -13.97 -19.73
N VAL A 402 -2.11 -14.94 -20.24
CA VAL A 402 -0.87 -15.42 -19.64
C VAL A 402 0.30 -14.62 -20.23
N GLY A 403 0.55 -13.46 -19.62
CA GLY A 403 1.38 -12.40 -20.20
C GLY A 403 2.74 -12.21 -19.56
N GLY A 404 3.50 -11.27 -20.12
CA GLY A 404 4.83 -10.99 -19.61
C GLY A 404 5.75 -10.10 -20.42
N GLY A 405 6.60 -9.37 -19.71
CA GLY A 405 7.85 -8.86 -20.26
C GLY A 405 8.84 -9.98 -20.61
N ILE A 406 9.99 -9.61 -21.17
CA ILE A 406 11.10 -10.54 -21.39
C ILE A 406 11.82 -10.71 -20.05
N ALA A 407 11.81 -11.92 -19.49
CA ALA A 407 12.43 -12.19 -18.21
C ALA A 407 13.97 -12.11 -18.30
N ASN A 408 14.61 -11.57 -17.27
CA ASN A 408 16.07 -11.55 -17.17
C ASN A 408 16.63 -12.90 -16.69
N PHE A 409 16.04 -13.47 -15.64
CA PHE A 409 16.57 -14.68 -14.96
C PHE A 409 15.51 -15.75 -14.65
N THR A 410 14.22 -15.42 -14.69
CA THR A 410 13.15 -16.42 -14.48
C THR A 410 13.16 -17.46 -15.60
N ASP A 411 13.25 -18.74 -15.23
CA ASP A 411 13.11 -19.85 -16.17
C ASP A 411 11.65 -19.97 -16.65
N VAL A 412 11.43 -19.61 -17.91
CA VAL A 412 10.09 -19.64 -18.51
C VAL A 412 9.59 -21.07 -18.70
N ALA A 413 10.47 -22.05 -18.95
CA ALA A 413 10.06 -23.43 -19.10
C ALA A 413 9.61 -24.06 -17.77
N ALA A 414 10.30 -23.75 -16.67
CA ALA A 414 9.94 -24.22 -15.34
C ALA A 414 8.61 -23.60 -14.86
N THR A 415 8.46 -22.28 -15.00
CA THR A 415 7.21 -21.60 -14.62
C THR A 415 6.03 -22.04 -15.50
N PHE A 416 6.23 -22.23 -16.81
CA PHE A 416 5.17 -22.71 -17.69
C PHE A 416 4.76 -24.15 -17.41
N ASN A 417 5.66 -25.01 -16.90
CA ASN A 417 5.26 -26.35 -16.47
C ASN A 417 4.18 -26.29 -15.37
N GLY A 418 4.32 -25.41 -14.39
CA GLY A 418 3.33 -25.22 -13.32
C GLY A 418 1.99 -24.77 -13.89
N ILE A 419 2.01 -23.80 -14.81
CA ILE A 419 0.80 -23.32 -15.51
C ILE A 419 0.14 -24.45 -16.32
N ILE A 420 0.93 -25.20 -17.09
CA ILE A 420 0.46 -26.30 -17.93
C ILE A 420 -0.21 -27.37 -17.08
N ARG A 421 0.40 -27.76 -15.95
CA ARG A 421 -0.19 -28.71 -15.00
C ARG A 421 -1.53 -28.19 -14.47
N ALA A 422 -1.62 -26.93 -14.08
CA ALA A 422 -2.87 -26.33 -13.61
C ALA A 422 -3.97 -26.33 -14.69
N LEU A 423 -3.61 -26.00 -15.94
CA LEU A 423 -4.54 -26.00 -17.07
C LEU A 423 -5.09 -27.40 -17.37
N LYS A 424 -4.24 -28.44 -17.31
CA LYS A 424 -4.67 -29.85 -17.45
C LYS A 424 -5.63 -30.26 -16.34
N GLU A 425 -5.29 -29.96 -15.09
CA GLU A 425 -6.15 -30.30 -13.93
C GLU A 425 -7.52 -29.62 -13.97
N LYS A 426 -7.62 -28.46 -14.62
CA LYS A 426 -8.83 -27.63 -14.67
C LYS A 426 -9.50 -27.62 -16.05
N GLU A 427 -9.15 -28.55 -16.93
CA GLU A 427 -9.65 -28.64 -18.31
C GLU A 427 -11.18 -28.53 -18.39
N SER A 428 -11.90 -29.35 -17.61
CA SER A 428 -13.36 -29.38 -17.64
C SER A 428 -13.99 -28.03 -17.27
N LYS A 429 -13.43 -27.32 -16.28
CA LYS A 429 -13.87 -25.99 -15.86
C LYS A 429 -13.59 -24.94 -16.93
N LEU A 430 -12.41 -24.99 -17.55
CA LEU A 430 -12.03 -24.07 -18.62
C LEU A 430 -12.94 -24.22 -19.84
N LYS A 431 -13.29 -25.45 -20.22
CA LYS A 431 -14.26 -25.75 -21.29
C LYS A 431 -15.66 -25.24 -20.94
N ALA A 432 -16.15 -25.51 -19.73
CA ALA A 432 -17.45 -25.03 -19.26
C ALA A 432 -17.54 -23.50 -19.26
N ALA A 433 -16.45 -22.82 -18.88
CA ALA A 433 -16.34 -21.36 -18.89
C ALA A 433 -16.08 -20.76 -20.28
N ARG A 434 -15.99 -21.58 -21.34
CA ARG A 434 -15.66 -21.16 -22.72
C ARG A 434 -14.41 -20.28 -22.76
N MET A 435 -13.38 -20.68 -22.03
CA MET A 435 -12.15 -19.93 -21.88
C MET A 435 -11.30 -20.01 -23.15
N HIS A 436 -10.77 -18.87 -23.57
CA HIS A 436 -9.72 -18.76 -24.60
C HIS A 436 -8.45 -18.25 -23.94
N ILE A 437 -7.31 -18.86 -24.24
CA ILE A 437 -6.05 -18.56 -23.57
C ILE A 437 -5.10 -17.85 -24.55
N PHE A 438 -4.56 -16.71 -24.13
CA PHE A 438 -3.57 -15.96 -24.90
C PHE A 438 -2.27 -15.90 -24.12
N VAL A 439 -1.17 -16.32 -24.76
CA VAL A 439 0.13 -16.46 -24.12
C VAL A 439 1.14 -15.60 -24.83
N ARG A 440 1.85 -14.74 -24.09
CA ARG A 440 3.02 -14.01 -24.62
C ARG A 440 4.11 -13.96 -23.57
N ARG A 441 5.27 -14.54 -23.89
CA ARG A 441 6.42 -14.51 -22.96
C ARG A 441 7.77 -14.61 -23.67
N GLY A 442 8.78 -13.98 -23.06
CA GLY A 442 10.19 -14.16 -23.42
C GLY A 442 11.07 -14.32 -22.17
N GLY A 443 12.33 -14.71 -22.35
CA GLY A 443 13.32 -14.89 -21.28
C GLY A 443 14.03 -16.25 -21.34
N PRO A 444 14.77 -16.64 -20.29
CA PRO A 444 15.46 -17.94 -20.25
C PRO A 444 14.52 -19.12 -20.55
N ASN A 445 14.94 -20.01 -21.46
CA ASN A 445 14.21 -21.22 -21.86
C ASN A 445 12.79 -21.00 -22.43
N TYR A 446 12.46 -19.78 -22.86
CA TYR A 446 11.10 -19.46 -23.32
C TYR A 446 10.65 -20.30 -24.52
N GLN A 447 11.52 -20.61 -25.48
CA GLN A 447 11.14 -21.40 -26.65
C GLN A 447 10.58 -22.77 -26.23
N LYS A 448 11.18 -23.40 -25.22
CA LYS A 448 10.74 -24.68 -24.67
C LYS A 448 9.40 -24.54 -23.93
N GLY A 449 9.25 -23.48 -23.13
CA GLY A 449 7.98 -23.18 -22.46
C GLY A 449 6.84 -22.95 -23.46
N LEU A 450 7.06 -22.10 -24.47
CA LEU A 450 6.06 -21.79 -25.51
C LEU A 450 5.71 -23.03 -26.35
N ALA A 451 6.70 -23.86 -26.71
CA ALA A 451 6.45 -25.10 -27.46
C ALA A 451 5.53 -26.06 -26.68
N ARG A 452 5.78 -26.23 -25.37
CA ARG A 452 4.93 -27.05 -24.50
C ARG A 452 3.51 -26.48 -24.38
N MET A 453 3.40 -25.16 -24.30
CA MET A 453 2.10 -24.49 -24.23
C MET A 453 1.29 -24.61 -25.52
N ARG A 454 1.95 -24.60 -26.71
CA ARG A 454 1.29 -24.86 -28.00
C ARG A 454 0.74 -26.28 -28.06
N ALA A 455 1.56 -27.27 -27.71
CA ALA A 455 1.15 -28.67 -27.69
C ALA A 455 -0.03 -28.92 -26.73
N LEU A 456 -0.07 -28.20 -25.61
CA LEU A 456 -1.16 -28.30 -24.65
C LEU A 456 -2.52 -27.95 -25.24
N GLY A 457 -2.62 -26.88 -26.06
CA GLY A 457 -3.90 -26.42 -26.61
C GLY A 457 -4.61 -27.49 -27.43
N GLU A 458 -3.85 -28.24 -28.23
CA GLU A 458 -4.33 -29.41 -28.98
C GLU A 458 -4.73 -30.56 -28.05
N GLU A 459 -3.90 -30.85 -27.04
CA GLU A 459 -4.11 -31.95 -26.08
C GLU A 459 -5.42 -31.79 -25.30
N ILE A 460 -5.70 -30.61 -24.75
CA ILE A 460 -6.87 -30.36 -23.91
C ILE A 460 -8.07 -29.82 -24.70
N GLY A 461 -7.91 -29.52 -26.00
CA GLY A 461 -8.98 -29.00 -26.85
C GLY A 461 -9.53 -27.65 -26.41
N ILE A 462 -8.66 -26.77 -25.89
CA ILE A 462 -9.00 -25.40 -25.48
C ILE A 462 -8.29 -24.43 -26.43
N PRO A 463 -9.00 -23.42 -26.99
CA PRO A 463 -8.37 -22.41 -27.85
C PRO A 463 -7.21 -21.71 -27.13
N LEU A 464 -6.02 -21.82 -27.72
CA LEU A 464 -4.77 -21.37 -27.10
C LEU A 464 -3.85 -20.77 -28.17
N GLU A 465 -3.54 -19.49 -28.03
CA GLU A 465 -2.63 -18.76 -28.92
C GLU A 465 -1.33 -18.39 -28.22
N VAL A 466 -0.19 -18.70 -28.84
CA VAL A 466 1.14 -18.58 -28.21
C VAL A 466 2.11 -17.74 -29.03
N TYR A 467 2.54 -16.64 -28.43
CA TYR A 467 3.43 -15.64 -28.99
C TYR A 467 4.73 -15.52 -28.20
N GLY A 468 5.83 -15.27 -28.90
CA GLY A 468 7.14 -15.00 -28.31
C GLY A 468 7.46 -13.50 -28.22
N PRO A 469 8.75 -13.15 -28.05
CA PRO A 469 9.21 -11.78 -27.95
C PRO A 469 9.08 -10.98 -29.25
N GLU A 470 8.87 -11.64 -30.39
CA GLU A 470 8.59 -11.01 -31.69
C GLU A 470 7.24 -10.27 -31.71
N ALA A 471 6.29 -10.68 -30.88
CA ALA A 471 5.02 -9.98 -30.71
C ALA A 471 5.15 -8.85 -29.68
N THR A 472 4.35 -7.79 -29.86
CA THR A 472 4.22 -6.72 -28.87
C THR A 472 3.72 -7.29 -27.54
N MET A 473 4.20 -6.75 -26.41
CA MET A 473 3.89 -7.30 -25.09
C MET A 473 2.37 -7.34 -24.84
N THR A 474 1.68 -6.24 -25.12
CA THR A 474 0.25 -6.08 -24.81
C THR A 474 -0.66 -6.37 -26.00
N GLY A 475 -0.13 -6.83 -27.14
CA GLY A 475 -0.93 -7.18 -28.31
C GLY A 475 -1.99 -8.25 -28.02
N ILE A 476 -1.67 -9.19 -27.12
CA ILE A 476 -2.60 -10.24 -26.69
C ILE A 476 -3.77 -9.71 -25.84
N CYS A 477 -3.68 -8.51 -25.25
CA CYS A 477 -4.83 -7.88 -24.58
C CYS A 477 -5.90 -7.51 -25.60
N LYS A 478 -5.48 -6.95 -26.75
CA LYS A 478 -6.41 -6.60 -27.84
C LYS A 478 -7.11 -7.85 -28.38
N GLN A 479 -6.37 -8.93 -28.60
CA GLN A 479 -6.95 -10.20 -29.06
C GLN A 479 -7.92 -10.80 -28.04
N ALA A 480 -7.59 -10.75 -26.74
CA ALA A 480 -8.50 -11.15 -25.68
C ALA A 480 -9.81 -10.35 -25.68
N ILE A 481 -9.72 -9.03 -25.87
CA ILE A 481 -10.89 -8.14 -25.99
C ILE A 481 -11.72 -8.47 -27.23
N GLU A 482 -11.09 -8.66 -28.38
CA GLU A 482 -11.76 -9.07 -29.62
C GLU A 482 -12.49 -10.41 -29.42
N CYS A 483 -11.87 -11.37 -28.72
CA CYS A 483 -12.47 -12.68 -28.42
C CYS A 483 -13.75 -12.57 -27.59
N ILE A 484 -13.77 -11.73 -26.55
CA ILE A 484 -14.96 -11.56 -25.69
C ILE A 484 -16.01 -10.62 -26.30
N SER A 485 -15.64 -9.81 -27.30
CA SER A 485 -16.51 -8.83 -27.96
C SER A 485 -17.17 -9.39 -29.21
N ALA A 486 -16.50 -10.28 -29.95
CA ALA A 486 -17.04 -10.93 -31.15
C ALA A 486 -18.22 -11.89 -30.87
N ALA A 487 -18.65 -12.01 -29.61
CA ALA A 487 -19.78 -12.83 -29.17
C ALA A 487 -20.88 -12.00 -28.47
N ALA A 488 -20.85 -10.67 -28.59
CA ALA A 488 -21.92 -9.77 -28.12
C ALA A 488 -23.00 -9.59 -29.18
#